data_AF-A0A8C8UIE9-F1
#
_entry.id   AF-A0A8C8UIE9-F1
#
_cell.length_a   1.000
_cell.length_b   1.000
_cell.length_c   1.000
_cell.angle_alpha   90.00
_cell.angle_beta   90.00
_cell.angle_gamma   90.00
#
_symmetry.space_group_name_H-M   'P 1'
#
loop_
_entity.id
_entity.type
_entity.pdbx_description
1 polymer ?
#
loop_
_entity_poly.entity_id
_entity_poly.type
_entity_poly.pdbx_seq_one_letter_code
_entity_poly.pdbx_strand_id
1 'polypeptide(L)'
;MDWKDVLRRRLASPNKDPKRKKSEQELKDEEMDLFTKYYSEWKGGRKNTNEFYKTIPRFYYRLPAEDEVLLQKLREESRAVFLQRKSRELLDNEELQNLWFLLDKHQIPPMIGEEAMINYENFVKHKSLCTSELSIDSVILVSGLGTE
;
A
#
# COMPACT_ATOMS: atom_id res chain seq x y z
N MET A 1 -17.91 -22.06 60.19
CA MET A 1 -18.62 -21.48 59.03
C MET A 1 -19.64 -22.49 58.56
N ASP A 2 -20.93 -22.26 58.85
CA ASP A 2 -22.01 -23.15 58.41
C ASP A 2 -22.45 -22.78 57.00
N TRP A 3 -22.19 -23.66 56.05
CA TRP A 3 -22.43 -23.41 54.62
C TRP A 3 -23.92 -23.38 54.29
N LYS A 4 -24.77 -24.01 55.12
CA LYS A 4 -26.23 -23.99 54.95
C LYS A 4 -26.77 -22.58 55.13
N ASP A 5 -26.26 -21.83 56.11
CA ASP A 5 -26.70 -20.46 56.37
C ASP A 5 -26.23 -19.49 55.30
N VAL A 6 -25.04 -19.71 54.74
CA VAL A 6 -24.51 -18.92 53.62
C VAL A 6 -25.35 -19.11 52.36
N LEU A 7 -25.70 -20.36 52.05
CA LEU A 7 -26.56 -20.69 50.91
C LEU A 7 -27.98 -20.16 51.08
N ARG A 8 -28.58 -20.35 52.26
CA ARG A 8 -29.91 -19.80 52.57
C ARG A 8 -29.94 -18.28 52.45
N ARG A 9 -28.91 -17.59 52.94
CA ARG A 9 -28.79 -16.12 52.82
C ARG A 9 -28.71 -15.67 51.37
N ARG A 10 -28.01 -16.42 50.52
CA ARG A 10 -27.81 -16.10 49.10
C ARG A 10 -29.05 -16.41 48.25
N LEU A 11 -29.85 -17.40 48.65
CA LEU A 11 -31.16 -17.69 48.06
C LEU A 11 -32.25 -16.75 48.55
N ALA A 12 -32.18 -16.32 49.82
CA ALA A 12 -33.14 -15.40 50.43
C ALA A 12 -32.92 -13.93 50.04
N SER A 13 -31.74 -13.55 49.53
CA SER A 13 -31.63 -12.28 48.81
C SER A 13 -32.20 -12.51 47.41
N PRO A 14 -33.39 -11.95 47.06
CA PRO A 14 -33.75 -11.87 45.66
C PRO A 14 -32.66 -11.01 45.02
N ASN A 15 -31.91 -11.61 44.11
CA ASN A 15 -30.94 -10.88 43.29
C ASN A 15 -31.64 -9.62 42.78
N LYS A 16 -31.02 -8.46 43.04
CA LYS A 16 -31.38 -7.19 42.40
C LYS A 16 -31.47 -7.47 40.90
N ASP A 17 -32.66 -7.30 40.36
CA ASP A 17 -33.06 -7.45 38.96
C ASP A 17 -32.66 -8.77 38.27
N PRO A 18 -33.63 -9.62 37.85
CA PRO A 18 -33.35 -10.62 36.83
C PRO A 18 -33.10 -9.86 35.52
N LYS A 19 -31.83 -9.44 35.34
CA LYS A 19 -31.22 -8.82 34.17
C LYS A 19 -32.21 -8.67 33.00
N ARG A 20 -32.56 -7.43 32.66
CA ARG A 20 -32.71 -7.01 31.26
C ARG A 20 -31.70 -7.85 30.48
N LYS A 21 -32.17 -8.79 29.66
CA LYS A 21 -31.26 -9.59 28.82
C LYS A 21 -30.44 -8.55 28.08
N LYS A 22 -29.15 -8.42 28.44
CA LYS A 22 -28.27 -7.55 27.69
C LYS A 22 -28.42 -7.96 26.25
N SER A 23 -28.64 -6.97 25.39
CA SER A 23 -28.76 -7.27 23.98
C SER A 23 -27.50 -8.03 23.55
N GLU A 24 -27.62 -8.87 22.53
CA GLU A 24 -26.46 -9.59 22.01
C GLU A 24 -25.31 -8.62 21.65
N GLN A 25 -25.65 -7.40 21.28
CA GLN A 25 -24.70 -6.31 21.03
C GLN A 25 -23.98 -5.84 22.30
N GLU A 26 -24.70 -5.57 23.39
CA GLU A 26 -24.09 -5.17 24.66
C GLU A 26 -23.16 -6.25 25.23
N LEU A 27 -23.47 -7.53 25.00
CA LEU A 27 -22.59 -8.65 25.37
C LEU A 27 -21.33 -8.70 24.50
N LYS A 28 -21.45 -8.47 23.19
CA LYS A 28 -20.31 -8.39 22.27
C LYS A 28 -19.39 -7.22 22.57
N ASP A 29 -19.97 -6.07 22.90
CA ASP A 29 -19.22 -4.87 23.26
C ASP A 29 -18.44 -5.11 24.57
N GLU A 30 -19.08 -5.75 25.56
CA GLU A 30 -18.41 -6.15 26.80
C GLU A 30 -17.31 -7.18 26.60
N GLU A 31 -17.52 -8.17 25.74
CA GLU A 31 -16.49 -9.15 25.38
C GLU A 31 -15.31 -8.48 24.68
N MET A 32 -15.58 -7.55 23.77
CA MET A 32 -14.57 -6.76 23.07
C MET A 32 -13.76 -5.88 24.02
N ASP A 33 -14.42 -5.24 24.99
CA ASP A 33 -13.76 -4.44 26.02
C ASP A 33 -12.87 -5.30 26.93
N LEU A 34 -13.38 -6.45 27.36
CA LEU A 34 -12.60 -7.40 28.16
C LEU A 34 -11.39 -7.91 27.38
N PHE A 35 -11.59 -8.30 26.13
CA PHE A 35 -10.53 -8.75 25.24
C PHE A 35 -9.47 -7.66 25.08
N THR A 36 -9.89 -6.44 24.75
CA THR A 36 -8.98 -5.30 24.53
C THR A 36 -8.14 -5.00 25.77
N LYS A 37 -8.76 -5.04 26.96
CA LYS A 37 -8.08 -4.84 28.23
C LYS A 37 -6.99 -5.90 28.46
N TYR A 38 -7.37 -7.17 28.46
CA TYR A 38 -6.43 -8.26 28.78
C TYR A 38 -5.38 -8.46 27.70
N TYR A 39 -5.73 -8.30 26.43
CA TYR A 39 -4.78 -8.35 25.33
C TYR A 39 -3.73 -7.23 25.43
N SER A 40 -4.15 -6.00 25.75
CA SER A 40 -3.23 -4.87 25.91
C SER A 40 -2.32 -5.01 27.12
N GLU A 41 -2.84 -5.59 28.21
CA GLU A 41 -2.09 -5.92 29.42
C GLU A 41 -1.06 -7.04 29.16
N TRP A 42 -1.47 -8.13 28.50
CA TRP A 42 -0.60 -9.26 28.15
C TRP A 42 0.46 -8.91 27.11
N LYS A 43 0.11 -8.12 26.09
CA LYS A 43 1.06 -7.58 25.10
C LYS A 43 2.08 -6.62 25.74
N GLY A 44 1.88 -6.31 27.02
CA GLY A 44 2.86 -5.65 27.88
C GLY A 44 3.08 -4.22 27.48
N GLY A 45 2.05 -3.37 27.61
CA GLY A 45 2.20 -1.91 27.77
C GLY A 45 3.13 -1.19 26.78
N ARG A 46 3.37 -1.76 25.59
CA ARG A 46 4.16 -1.09 24.57
C ARG A 46 3.24 -0.05 23.97
N LYS A 47 3.25 1.16 24.57
CA LYS A 47 3.08 2.39 23.80
C LYS A 47 3.84 2.18 22.49
N ASN A 48 3.25 2.52 21.35
CA ASN A 48 3.73 2.26 19.99
C ASN A 48 5.13 2.87 19.71
N THR A 49 6.15 2.39 20.41
CA THR A 49 7.53 2.89 20.50
C THR A 49 8.51 1.73 20.41
N ASN A 50 8.12 0.60 19.80
CA ASN A 50 9.12 -0.34 19.32
C ASN A 50 9.87 0.41 18.21
N GLU A 51 11.10 0.87 18.47
CA GLU A 51 11.91 1.61 17.50
C GLU A 51 12.06 0.86 16.17
N PHE A 52 11.96 -0.47 16.22
CA PHE A 52 11.91 -1.32 15.05
C PHE A 52 10.77 -1.00 14.07
N TYR A 53 9.62 -0.51 14.55
CA TYR A 53 8.54 -0.05 13.65
C TYR A 53 8.81 1.33 13.05
N LYS A 54 9.83 2.06 13.52
CA LYS A 54 10.27 3.32 12.89
C LYS A 54 11.16 3.07 11.67
N THR A 55 11.88 1.94 11.63
CA THR A 55 12.76 1.60 10.50
C THR A 55 12.03 0.90 9.34
N ILE A 56 10.83 0.37 9.57
CA ILE A 56 10.02 -0.25 8.52
C ILE A 56 9.31 0.86 7.72
N PRO A 57 9.50 0.94 6.39
CA PRO A 57 8.75 1.86 5.53
C PRO A 57 7.25 1.67 5.66
N ARG A 58 6.49 2.77 5.71
CA ARG A 58 5.03 2.72 5.74
C ARG A 58 4.50 2.45 4.35
N PHE A 59 3.85 1.30 4.17
CA PHE A 59 3.20 0.92 2.91
C PHE A 59 1.80 1.51 2.74
N TYR A 60 1.16 1.88 3.85
CA TYR A 60 -0.20 2.40 3.86
C TYR A 60 -0.27 3.74 4.59
N TYR A 61 -0.86 4.72 3.93
CA TYR A 61 -1.26 6.00 4.49
C TYR A 61 -2.78 6.07 4.43
N ARG A 62 -3.40 6.40 5.56
CA ARG A 62 -4.85 6.62 5.60
C ARG A 62 -5.20 7.73 4.62
N LEU A 63 -6.25 7.51 3.81
CA LEU A 63 -6.72 8.55 2.90
C LEU A 63 -7.22 9.76 3.73
N PRO A 64 -6.99 10.99 3.25
CA PRO A 64 -7.67 12.17 3.80
C PRO A 64 -9.17 11.94 3.84
N ALA A 65 -9.83 12.46 4.87
CA ALA A 65 -11.29 12.38 5.00
C ALA A 65 -11.96 13.35 4.01
N GLU A 66 -13.24 13.15 3.70
CA GLU A 66 -13.95 13.96 2.67
C GLU A 66 -14.07 15.44 3.04
N ASP A 67 -14.03 15.76 4.33
CA ASP A 67 -13.99 17.11 4.88
C ASP A 67 -12.62 17.80 4.69
N GLU A 68 -11.56 17.04 4.41
CA GLU A 68 -10.20 17.54 4.17
C GLU A 68 -9.93 17.80 2.67
N VAL A 69 -10.78 18.62 2.05
CA VAL A 69 -10.78 18.87 0.59
C VAL A 69 -9.40 19.27 0.04
N LEU A 70 -8.65 20.10 0.77
CA LEU A 70 -7.32 20.55 0.34
C LEU A 70 -6.30 19.40 0.28
N LEU A 71 -6.28 18.53 1.28
CA LEU A 71 -5.37 17.38 1.32
C LEU A 71 -5.71 16.35 0.24
N GLN A 72 -7.01 16.19 -0.04
CA GLN A 72 -7.46 15.36 -1.15
C GLN A 72 -6.97 15.92 -2.50
N LYS A 73 -7.10 17.23 -2.73
CA LYS A 73 -6.64 17.86 -3.98
C LYS A 73 -5.14 17.76 -4.20
N LEU A 74 -4.34 18.04 -3.17
CA LEU A 74 -2.88 17.89 -3.24
C LEU A 74 -2.46 16.45 -3.55
N ARG A 75 -3.16 15.47 -2.98
CA ARG A 75 -2.92 14.05 -3.27
C ARG A 75 -3.33 13.67 -4.69
N GLU A 76 -4.46 14.16 -5.16
CA GLU A 76 -4.94 13.94 -6.54
C GLU A 76 -3.96 14.54 -7.56
N GLU A 77 -3.50 15.77 -7.33
CA GLU A 77 -2.57 16.48 -8.20
C GLU A 77 -1.19 15.80 -8.25
N SER A 78 -0.59 15.52 -7.08
CA SER A 78 0.69 14.79 -7.02
C SER A 78 0.61 13.41 -7.66
N ARG A 79 -0.50 12.69 -7.48
CA ARG A 79 -0.75 11.40 -8.14
C ARG A 79 -0.86 11.57 -9.65
N ALA A 80 -1.59 12.58 -10.14
CA ALA A 80 -1.74 12.84 -11.57
C ALA A 80 -0.38 13.12 -12.23
N VAL A 81 0.43 14.00 -11.62
CA VAL A 81 1.78 14.32 -12.09
C VAL A 81 2.69 13.09 -12.07
N PHE A 82 2.65 12.29 -10.99
CA PHE A 82 3.42 11.07 -10.91
C PHE A 82 3.04 10.08 -12.01
N LEU A 83 1.75 9.82 -12.20
CA LEU A 83 1.28 8.91 -13.24
C LEU A 83 1.60 9.42 -14.64
N GLN A 84 1.51 10.73 -14.89
CA GLN A 84 1.89 11.32 -16.16
C GLN A 84 3.40 11.18 -16.45
N ARG A 85 4.25 11.31 -15.43
CA ARG A 85 5.69 11.04 -15.57
C ARG A 85 5.94 9.58 -15.91
N LYS A 86 5.33 8.65 -15.17
CA LYS A 86 5.43 7.20 -15.44
C LYS A 86 4.87 6.82 -16.81
N SER A 87 3.81 7.48 -17.28
CA SER A 87 3.22 7.19 -18.58
C SER A 87 4.12 7.65 -19.74
N ARG A 88 4.89 8.72 -19.56
CA ARG A 88 5.90 9.19 -20.53
C ARG A 88 7.14 8.29 -20.59
N GLU A 89 7.37 7.46 -19.58
CA GLU A 89 8.42 6.42 -19.65
C GLU A 89 7.99 5.22 -20.51
N LEU A 90 6.69 5.09 -20.82
CA LEU A 90 6.19 4.03 -21.68
C LEU A 90 6.36 4.45 -23.14
N LEU A 91 6.84 3.53 -23.96
CA LEU A 91 6.95 3.72 -25.40
C LEU A 91 5.56 3.94 -26.00
N ASP A 92 5.44 4.95 -26.87
CA ASP A 92 4.24 5.12 -27.66
C ASP A 92 4.18 4.10 -28.82
N ASN A 93 3.08 4.10 -29.58
CA ASN A 93 2.91 3.13 -30.67
C ASN A 93 3.92 3.32 -31.81
N GLU A 94 4.37 4.56 -32.07
CA GLU A 94 5.35 4.85 -33.13
C GLU A 94 6.74 4.38 -32.70
N GLU A 95 7.13 4.69 -31.46
CA GLU A 95 8.37 4.22 -30.84
C GLU A 95 8.43 2.70 -30.75
N LEU A 96 7.30 2.04 -30.45
CA LEU A 96 7.20 0.58 -30.43
C LEU A 96 7.39 -0.03 -31.82
N GLN A 97 6.80 0.58 -32.85
CA GLN A 97 7.02 0.17 -34.24
C GLN A 97 8.48 0.36 -34.64
N ASN A 98 9.08 1.51 -34.31
CA ASN A 98 10.50 1.80 -34.59
C ASN A 98 11.42 0.80 -33.90
N LEU A 99 11.15 0.45 -32.64
CA LEU A 99 11.87 -0.59 -31.91
C LEU A 99 11.75 -1.95 -32.59
N TRP A 100 10.55 -2.33 -33.02
CA TRP A 100 10.31 -3.59 -33.72
C TRP A 100 11.12 -3.66 -35.04
N PHE A 101 11.13 -2.59 -35.83
CA PHE A 101 11.96 -2.51 -37.05
C PHE A 101 13.46 -2.58 -36.76
N LEU A 102 13.94 -1.96 -35.67
CA LEU A 102 15.35 -2.05 -35.27
C LEU A 102 15.74 -3.46 -34.86
N LEU A 103 14.86 -4.16 -34.12
CA LEU A 103 15.08 -5.54 -33.72
C LEU A 103 15.10 -6.49 -34.93
N ASP A 104 14.21 -6.27 -35.90
CA ASP A 104 14.13 -7.08 -37.12
C ASP A 104 15.43 -7.05 -37.96
N LYS A 105 16.08 -5.89 -38.03
CA LYS A 105 17.34 -5.70 -38.77
C LYS A 105 18.55 -6.43 -38.18
N HIS A 106 18.52 -6.75 -36.89
CA HIS A 106 19.67 -7.29 -36.15
C HIS A 106 19.44 -8.73 -35.64
N GLN A 107 18.46 -9.42 -36.22
CA GLN A 107 18.25 -10.85 -36.02
C GLN A 107 19.44 -11.63 -36.60
N ILE A 108 19.87 -12.68 -35.90
CA ILE A 108 21.01 -13.50 -36.31
C ILE A 108 20.48 -14.86 -36.81
N PRO A 109 20.79 -15.28 -38.05
CA PRO A 109 20.57 -16.65 -38.49
C PRO A 109 21.46 -17.62 -37.70
N PRO A 110 21.01 -18.86 -37.37
CA PRO A 110 19.79 -19.51 -37.81
C PRO A 110 18.59 -19.21 -36.91
N MET A 111 17.44 -18.99 -37.53
CA MET A 111 16.16 -18.99 -36.82
C MET A 111 15.94 -20.40 -36.26
N ILE A 112 16.03 -20.58 -34.94
CA ILE A 112 15.55 -21.80 -34.30
C ILE A 112 14.02 -21.68 -34.29
N GLY A 113 13.36 -22.28 -35.29
CA GLY A 113 11.89 -22.24 -35.42
C GLY A 113 11.35 -20.86 -35.84
N GLU A 114 10.26 -20.41 -35.20
CA GLU A 114 9.59 -19.11 -35.45
C GLU A 114 10.16 -17.96 -34.59
N GLU A 115 11.15 -18.23 -33.73
CA GLU A 115 11.63 -17.27 -32.75
C GLU A 115 12.95 -16.63 -33.22
N ALA A 116 12.88 -15.34 -33.54
CA ALA A 116 14.04 -14.55 -33.90
C ALA A 116 14.84 -14.17 -32.64
N MET A 117 16.14 -14.49 -32.63
CA MET A 117 17.01 -14.26 -31.49
C MET A 117 17.96 -13.07 -31.72
N ILE A 118 18.17 -12.24 -30.69
CA ILE A 118 19.16 -11.15 -30.67
C ILE A 118 20.32 -11.51 -29.72
N ASN A 119 21.56 -11.27 -30.14
CA ASN A 119 22.72 -11.44 -29.26
C ASN A 119 22.78 -10.33 -28.19
N TYR A 120 23.34 -10.64 -27.03
CA TYR A 120 23.55 -9.72 -25.92
C TYR A 120 24.27 -8.43 -26.33
N GLU A 121 25.27 -8.51 -27.22
CA GLU A 121 25.99 -7.31 -27.70
C GLU A 121 25.09 -6.36 -28.49
N ASN A 122 24.19 -6.90 -29.33
CA ASN A 122 23.22 -6.10 -30.07
C ASN A 122 22.16 -5.54 -29.13
N PHE A 123 21.68 -6.35 -28.17
CA PHE A 123 20.75 -5.90 -27.14
C PHE A 123 21.30 -4.71 -26.33
N VAL A 124 22.57 -4.78 -25.87
CA VAL A 124 23.22 -3.71 -25.10
C VAL A 124 23.34 -2.42 -25.93
N LYS A 125 23.71 -2.51 -27.21
CA LYS A 125 23.79 -1.36 -28.12
C LYS A 125 22.43 -0.67 -28.30
N HIS A 126 21.36 -1.44 -28.53
CA HIS A 126 20.03 -0.88 -28.71
C HIS A 126 19.42 -0.35 -27.40
N LYS A 127 19.73 -0.97 -26.26
CA LYS A 127 19.37 -0.44 -24.95
C LYS A 127 19.93 0.96 -24.75
N SER A 128 21.21 1.20 -25.09
CA SER A 128 21.81 2.53 -24.96
C SER A 128 21.15 3.58 -25.86
N LEU A 129 20.79 3.23 -27.10
CA LEU A 129 20.13 4.12 -28.05
C LEU A 129 18.72 4.53 -27.58
N CYS A 130 17.95 3.55 -27.11
CA CYS A 130 16.62 3.77 -26.53
C CYS A 130 16.69 4.66 -25.27
N THR A 131 17.71 4.48 -24.42
CA THR A 131 17.88 5.34 -23.23
C THR A 131 18.38 6.75 -23.54
N SER A 132 19.14 6.97 -24.61
CA SER A 132 19.64 8.30 -24.98
C SER A 132 18.56 9.18 -25.62
N GLU A 133 17.67 8.60 -26.42
CA GLU A 133 16.57 9.33 -27.05
C GLU A 133 15.49 9.71 -26.00
N LEU A 134 15.19 8.83 -25.04
CA LEU A 134 14.24 9.10 -23.96
C LEU A 134 14.76 10.08 -22.88
N SER A 135 16.08 10.27 -22.76
CA SER A 135 16.68 11.17 -21.76
C SER A 135 16.61 12.64 -22.16
N ILE A 136 16.68 12.94 -23.47
CA ILE A 136 16.77 14.33 -23.98
C ILE A 136 15.50 15.14 -23.62
N ASP A 137 14.32 14.51 -23.65
CA ASP A 137 13.07 15.20 -23.30
C ASP A 137 12.87 15.39 -21.78
N SER A 138 13.52 14.57 -20.95
CA SER A 138 13.45 14.70 -19.49
C SER A 138 14.31 15.84 -18.95
N VAL A 139 15.42 16.18 -19.63
CA VAL A 139 16.32 17.27 -19.25
C VAL A 139 15.75 18.63 -19.67
N ILE A 140 15.10 18.73 -20.83
CA ILE A 140 14.54 20.00 -21.34
C ILE A 140 13.39 20.52 -20.44
N LEU A 141 12.60 19.63 -19.82
CA LEU A 141 11.49 20.02 -18.94
C LEU A 141 11.90 20.49 -17.54
N VAL A 142 13.11 20.14 -17.07
CA VAL A 142 13.61 20.60 -15.76
C VAL A 142 14.29 21.98 -15.88
N SER A 143 14.80 22.33 -17.05
CA SER A 143 15.47 23.63 -17.30
C SER A 143 14.53 24.80 -17.59
N GLY A 144 13.21 24.57 -17.72
CA GLY A 144 12.23 25.60 -18.09
C GLY A 144 11.40 26.22 -16.95
N LEU A 145 11.61 25.82 -15.69
CA LEU A 145 10.90 26.36 -14.52
C LEU A 145 11.91 26.94 -13.52
N GLY A 146 12.49 28.09 -13.86
CA GLY A 146 13.45 28.76 -12.98
C GLY A 146 14.13 29.94 -13.64
N THR A 147 13.36 30.93 -14.10
CA THR A 147 13.78 32.32 -14.27
C THR A 147 12.55 33.15 -14.64
N GLU A 148 11.88 33.68 -13.62
CA GLU A 148 11.35 35.05 -13.51
C GLU A 148 10.71 35.23 -12.13
#